data_AF-A0A8H6AL13-F1
#
_entry.id   AF-A0A8H6AL13-F1
#
_cell.length_a   1.000
_cell.length_b   1.000
_cell.length_c   1.000
_cell.angle_alpha   90.00
_cell.angle_beta   90.00
_cell.angle_gamma   90.00
#
_symmetry.space_group_name_H-M   'P 1'
#
loop_
_entity.id
_entity.type
_entity.pdbx_description
1 polymer ?
#
loop_
_entity_poly.entity_id
_entity_poly.type
_entity_poly.pdbx_seq_one_letter_code
_entity_poly.pdbx_strand_id
1 'polypeptide(L)'
;MAPESIPLQTLTTLLNYERLVSDPRYKSTSLHSSTIADQTLLLRLEGNALIRKRPASIQKINVHTFHYDTSTPDSTQDLTLETSTTLATCTIHPSCDLATRPLSSTQLEDIFYESRSHDGCYKALMLFQEFFSFCSSDQQLSIQIKNEEAILVDPFPRSIIEFKLTGPKLMSVQSLQLRNGGATYITGGENEGFHSTLGFPKPGTSVGQIVNLDDFFVVDMTRMQWGKRGMFGKPYFLGKGGDWQDAMDIICDDMEELGIGASWISENQHTELMRKCAKRAWNRWIDREKAG
;
A
#
# COMPACT_ATOMS: atom_id res chain seq x y z
N MET A 1 -27.76 -12.95 -16.57
CA MET A 1 -27.78 -11.65 -15.87
C MET A 1 -26.34 -11.17 -15.80
N ALA A 2 -26.09 -9.90 -16.10
CA ALA A 2 -24.75 -9.33 -15.97
C ALA A 2 -24.34 -9.32 -14.48
N PRO A 3 -23.06 -9.50 -14.15
CA PRO A 3 -22.57 -9.38 -12.79
C PRO A 3 -22.78 -7.95 -12.28
N GLU A 4 -23.01 -7.82 -10.98
CA GLU A 4 -23.04 -6.51 -10.33
C GLU A 4 -21.68 -5.82 -10.45
N SER A 5 -21.68 -4.53 -10.74
CA SER A 5 -20.45 -3.73 -10.81
C SER A 5 -19.76 -3.68 -9.45
N ILE A 6 -18.44 -3.86 -9.41
CA ILE A 6 -17.66 -3.79 -8.17
C ILE A 6 -17.24 -2.33 -7.93
N PRO A 7 -17.60 -1.69 -6.81
CA PRO A 7 -17.10 -0.36 -6.49
C PRO A 7 -15.58 -0.38 -6.30
N LEU A 8 -14.85 0.38 -7.13
CA LEU A 8 -13.38 0.36 -7.12
C LEU A 8 -12.80 0.82 -5.78
N GLN A 9 -13.46 1.75 -5.09
CA GLN A 9 -13.05 2.19 -3.75
C GLN A 9 -13.14 1.04 -2.72
N THR A 10 -14.23 0.28 -2.73
CA THR A 10 -14.43 -0.88 -1.86
C THR A 10 -13.41 -1.96 -2.16
N LEU A 11 -13.22 -2.27 -3.45
CA LEU A 11 -12.21 -3.22 -3.91
C LEU A 11 -10.80 -2.82 -3.45
N THR A 12 -10.40 -1.58 -3.71
CA THR A 12 -9.07 -1.06 -3.33
C THR A 12 -8.86 -1.14 -1.82
N THR A 13 -9.88 -0.81 -1.02
CA THR A 13 -9.84 -0.93 0.44
C THR A 13 -9.61 -2.37 0.87
N LEU A 14 -10.38 -3.30 0.31
CA LEU A 14 -10.30 -4.73 0.63
C LEU A 14 -8.96 -5.34 0.23
N LEU A 15 -8.48 -5.05 -0.98
CA LEU A 15 -7.19 -5.52 -1.46
C LEU A 15 -6.03 -4.94 -0.64
N ASN A 16 -6.08 -3.65 -0.30
CA ASN A 16 -5.04 -3.04 0.52
C ASN A 16 -5.02 -3.66 1.92
N TYR A 17 -6.19 -3.89 2.51
CA TYR A 17 -6.30 -4.60 3.77
C TYR A 17 -5.65 -5.99 3.69
N GLU A 18 -6.08 -6.83 2.74
CA GLU A 18 -5.62 -8.22 2.60
C GLU A 18 -4.10 -8.31 2.40
N ARG A 19 -3.51 -7.43 1.58
CA ARG A 19 -2.05 -7.47 1.36
C ARG A 19 -1.26 -7.13 2.62
N LEU A 20 -1.75 -6.18 3.42
CA LEU A 20 -1.01 -5.64 4.55
C LEU A 20 -1.11 -6.54 5.79
N VAL A 21 -2.31 -7.06 6.09
CA VAL A 21 -2.47 -8.01 7.20
C VAL A 21 -1.76 -9.34 6.94
N SER A 22 -1.50 -9.66 5.68
CA SER A 22 -0.80 -10.88 5.25
C SER A 22 0.69 -10.72 5.06
N ASP A 23 1.27 -9.56 5.38
CA ASP A 23 2.70 -9.32 5.19
C ASP A 23 3.52 -10.24 6.13
N PRO A 24 4.22 -11.26 5.59
CA PRO A 24 4.88 -12.25 6.43
C PRO A 24 6.03 -11.67 7.24
N ARG A 25 6.58 -10.51 6.84
CA ARG A 25 7.69 -9.85 7.53
C ARG A 25 7.33 -9.46 8.94
N TYR A 26 6.07 -9.07 9.16
CA TYR A 26 5.59 -8.56 10.44
C TYR A 26 4.88 -9.62 11.29
N LYS A 27 4.91 -10.88 10.86
CA LYS A 27 4.36 -11.99 11.61
C LYS A 27 5.10 -12.11 12.94
N SER A 28 4.34 -12.26 14.03
CA SER A 28 4.88 -12.40 15.38
C SER A 28 5.77 -11.23 15.80
N THR A 29 5.44 -10.01 15.35
CA THR A 29 6.13 -8.78 15.74
C THR A 29 5.15 -7.74 16.25
N SER A 30 5.58 -6.96 17.24
CA SER A 30 4.82 -5.83 17.79
C SER A 30 5.68 -4.56 17.79
N LEU A 31 5.03 -3.41 17.68
CA LEU A 31 5.68 -2.10 17.67
C LEU A 31 6.35 -1.83 19.03
N HIS A 32 7.65 -1.59 19.00
CA HIS A 32 8.45 -1.30 20.18
C HIS A 32 8.75 0.20 20.34
N SER A 33 9.16 0.85 19.25
CA SER A 33 9.47 2.29 19.24
C SER A 33 9.14 2.94 17.91
N SER A 34 8.83 4.23 17.95
CA SER A 34 8.50 5.02 16.77
C SER A 34 8.91 6.48 16.94
N THR A 35 9.40 7.12 15.88
CA THR A 35 9.65 8.58 15.87
C THR A 35 8.36 9.41 15.94
N ILE A 36 7.20 8.80 15.67
CA ILE A 36 5.90 9.45 15.91
C ILE A 36 5.65 9.62 17.41
N ALA A 37 6.14 8.68 18.22
CA ALA A 37 6.06 8.72 19.68
C ALA A 37 7.20 9.53 20.31
N ASP A 38 8.43 9.35 19.84
CA ASP A 38 9.64 9.97 20.40
C ASP A 38 10.57 10.50 19.30
N GLN A 39 10.58 11.82 19.09
CA GLN A 39 11.45 12.45 18.10
C GLN A 39 12.95 12.37 18.48
N THR A 40 13.28 12.16 19.76
CA THR A 40 14.68 12.04 20.19
C THR A 40 15.35 10.76 19.67
N LEU A 41 14.56 9.78 19.21
CA LEU A 41 15.06 8.58 18.56
C LEU A 41 15.93 8.91 17.34
N LEU A 42 15.61 9.98 16.59
CA LEU A 42 16.41 10.41 15.45
C LEU A 42 17.79 10.91 15.88
N LEU A 43 17.89 11.64 16.99
CA LEU A 43 19.16 12.12 17.52
C LEU A 43 20.11 10.96 17.84
N ARG A 44 19.57 9.86 18.38
CA ARG A 44 20.34 8.64 18.68
C ARG A 44 20.84 7.93 17.41
N LEU A 45 20.19 8.21 16.26
CA LEU A 45 20.51 7.63 14.96
C LEU A 45 21.35 8.55 14.08
N GLU A 46 21.72 9.76 14.53
CA GLU A 46 22.54 10.70 13.77
C GLU A 46 23.92 10.13 13.42
N GLY A 47 24.44 9.19 14.22
CA GLY A 47 25.68 8.44 13.94
C GLY A 47 25.55 7.39 12.83
N ASN A 48 24.32 7.00 12.48
CA ASN A 48 24.06 5.93 11.52
C ASN A 48 24.35 6.38 10.09
N ALA A 49 25.16 5.61 9.36
CA ALA A 49 25.56 5.92 7.99
C ALA A 49 24.38 6.04 7.03
N LEU A 50 23.30 5.28 7.23
CA LEU A 50 22.09 5.33 6.41
C LEU A 50 21.38 6.68 6.57
N ILE A 51 21.23 7.15 7.80
CA ILE A 51 20.61 8.44 8.10
C ILE A 51 21.48 9.61 7.62
N ARG A 52 22.80 9.48 7.70
CA ARG A 52 23.75 10.50 7.22
C ARG A 52 23.78 10.64 5.70
N LYS A 53 23.64 9.53 4.98
CA LYS A 53 23.69 9.49 3.51
C LYS A 53 22.33 9.74 2.85
N ARG A 54 21.32 10.15 3.61
CA ARG A 54 19.97 10.43 3.09
C ARG A 54 20.02 11.49 1.97
N PRO A 55 19.09 11.44 1.00
CA PRO A 55 18.96 12.50 0.00
C PRO A 55 18.73 13.88 0.63
N ALA A 56 19.23 14.93 -0.03
CA ALA A 56 19.09 16.31 0.45
C ALA A 56 17.63 16.80 0.46
N SER A 57 16.78 16.21 -0.39
CA SER A 57 15.34 16.46 -0.47
C SER A 57 14.56 15.99 0.76
N ILE A 58 15.15 15.15 1.63
CA ILE A 58 14.45 14.58 2.77
C ILE A 58 14.13 15.65 3.81
N GLN A 59 12.83 15.89 4.01
CA GLN A 59 12.29 16.84 4.97
C GLN A 59 11.89 16.16 6.28
N LYS A 60 11.57 14.87 6.24
CA LYS A 60 11.12 14.09 7.39
C LYS A 60 11.71 12.68 7.37
N ILE A 61 12.04 12.16 8.56
CA ILE A 61 12.47 10.78 8.75
C ILE A 61 11.53 10.12 9.74
N ASN A 62 10.91 9.02 9.33
CA ASN A 62 10.16 8.15 10.21
C ASN A 62 10.97 6.88 10.50
N VAL A 63 11.09 6.51 11.78
CA VAL A 63 11.71 5.24 12.17
C VAL A 63 10.75 4.49 13.06
N HIS A 64 10.47 3.24 12.69
CA HIS A 64 9.62 2.33 13.45
C HIS A 64 10.38 1.04 13.70
N THR A 65 10.46 0.64 14.96
CA THR A 65 11.13 -0.60 15.35
C THR A 65 10.11 -1.59 15.87
N PHE A 66 10.16 -2.81 15.35
CA PHE A 66 9.28 -3.92 15.67
C PHE A 66 10.10 -5.05 16.28
N HIS A 67 9.65 -5.58 17.42
CA HIS A 67 10.33 -6.67 18.10
C HIS A 67 9.49 -7.94 18.00
N TYR A 68 10.17 -9.08 17.96
CA TYR A 68 9.53 -10.38 18.05
C TYR A 68 8.70 -10.48 19.34
N ASP A 69 7.45 -10.88 19.19
CA ASP A 69 6.46 -10.94 20.27
C ASP A 69 5.82 -12.32 20.32
N THR A 70 6.08 -13.07 21.40
CA THR A 70 5.48 -14.40 21.61
C THR A 70 4.00 -14.33 21.96
N SER A 71 3.49 -13.15 22.36
CA SER A 71 2.08 -12.97 22.71
C SER A 71 1.18 -12.79 21.49
N THR A 72 1.75 -12.44 20.34
CA THR A 72 1.01 -12.41 19.08
C THR A 72 0.88 -13.84 18.53
N PRO A 73 -0.33 -14.32 18.24
CA PRO A 73 -0.55 -15.69 17.80
C PRO A 73 0.16 -15.96 16.47
N ASP A 74 0.80 -17.13 16.37
CA ASP A 74 1.37 -17.64 15.13
C ASP A 74 0.20 -18.00 14.20
N SER A 75 -0.21 -17.07 13.34
CA SER A 75 -1.39 -17.15 12.46
C SER A 75 -1.36 -18.27 11.41
N THR A 76 -0.50 -19.27 11.57
CA THR A 76 -0.35 -20.44 10.69
C THR A 76 -0.77 -21.76 11.33
N GLN A 77 -1.15 -21.78 12.62
CA GLN A 77 -1.57 -23.04 13.28
C GLN A 77 -3.08 -23.17 13.51
N ASP A 78 -3.86 -22.09 13.41
CA ASP A 78 -5.32 -22.16 13.48
C ASP A 78 -5.97 -21.81 12.14
N LEU A 79 -6.31 -22.83 11.36
CA LEU A 79 -7.17 -22.73 10.17
C LEU A 79 -8.55 -22.15 10.50
N THR A 80 -8.93 -22.08 11.78
CA THR A 80 -10.16 -21.47 12.30
C THR A 80 -10.07 -19.95 12.42
N LEU A 81 -8.85 -19.37 12.39
CA LEU A 81 -8.63 -17.92 12.50
C LEU A 81 -8.61 -17.20 11.13
N GLU A 82 -8.75 -17.92 10.01
CA GLU A 82 -8.80 -17.33 8.67
C GLU A 82 -10.06 -16.49 8.43
N THR A 83 -11.08 -16.62 9.28
CA THR A 83 -12.33 -15.85 9.26
C THR A 83 -12.33 -14.64 10.19
N SER A 84 -11.35 -14.50 11.10
CA SER A 84 -11.25 -13.34 11.99
C SER A 84 -10.70 -12.14 11.24
N THR A 85 -11.35 -10.98 11.39
CA THR A 85 -10.85 -9.72 10.81
C THR A 85 -9.71 -9.20 11.68
N THR A 86 -8.47 -9.50 11.29
CA THR A 86 -7.27 -8.90 11.87
C THR A 86 -7.35 -7.38 11.80
N LEU A 87 -7.08 -6.67 12.90
CA LEU A 87 -7.11 -5.22 12.88
C LEU A 87 -5.97 -4.66 12.02
N ALA A 88 -6.25 -3.65 11.19
CA ALA A 88 -5.26 -2.93 10.39
C ALA A 88 -4.48 -1.90 11.25
N THR A 89 -3.96 -2.35 12.39
CA THR A 89 -3.23 -1.51 13.35
C THR A 89 -2.04 -2.29 13.90
N CYS A 90 -1.01 -1.57 14.34
CA CYS A 90 0.08 -2.18 15.09
C CYS A 90 -0.36 -2.57 16.50
N THR A 91 0.06 -3.75 16.94
CA THR A 91 0.07 -4.12 18.36
C THR A 91 1.27 -3.48 19.04
N ILE A 92 1.09 -3.03 20.28
CA ILE A 92 2.17 -2.48 21.10
C ILE A 92 2.90 -3.62 21.79
N HIS A 93 4.23 -3.65 21.66
CA HIS A 93 5.05 -4.65 22.32
C HIS A 93 5.00 -4.47 23.85
N PRO A 94 4.90 -5.55 24.66
CA PRO A 94 4.82 -5.43 26.13
C PRO A 94 6.00 -4.69 26.76
N SER A 95 7.18 -4.79 26.15
CA SER A 95 8.41 -4.10 26.57
C SER A 95 8.69 -2.78 25.84
N CYS A 96 7.71 -2.23 25.10
CA CYS A 96 7.92 -1.00 24.32
C CYS A 96 8.42 0.18 25.16
N ASP A 97 9.04 1.14 24.46
CA ASP A 97 9.46 2.41 25.06
C ASP A 97 8.26 3.17 25.66
N LEU A 98 8.49 3.88 26.77
CA LEU A 98 7.43 4.60 27.50
C LEU A 98 6.65 5.59 26.61
N ALA A 99 7.34 6.25 25.68
CA ALA A 99 6.74 7.19 24.73
C ALA A 99 5.82 6.51 23.70
N THR A 100 6.02 5.22 23.42
CA THR A 100 5.24 4.43 22.45
C THR A 100 3.89 3.98 23.01
N ARG A 101 3.80 3.78 24.33
CA ARG A 101 2.58 3.32 25.02
C ARG A 101 1.33 4.18 24.76
N PRO A 102 1.39 5.53 24.79
CA PRO A 102 0.22 6.38 24.61
C PRO A 102 -0.15 6.64 23.14
N LEU A 103 0.41 5.92 22.16
CA LEU A 103 0.03 6.10 20.76
C LEU A 103 -1.46 5.83 20.54
N SER A 104 -2.15 6.77 19.89
CA SER A 104 -3.57 6.64 19.53
C SER A 104 -3.78 5.59 18.44
N SER A 105 -5.02 5.09 18.31
CA SER A 105 -5.40 4.15 17.25
C SER A 105 -5.07 4.66 15.85
N THR A 106 -5.28 5.96 15.59
CA THR A 106 -4.94 6.57 14.29
C THR A 106 -3.43 6.56 14.04
N GLN A 107 -2.61 6.85 15.06
CA GLN A 107 -1.16 6.78 14.91
C GLN A 107 -0.68 5.34 14.69
N LEU A 108 -1.28 4.36 15.38
CA LEU A 108 -0.95 2.96 15.20
C LEU A 108 -1.36 2.43 13.83
N GLU A 109 -2.50 2.91 13.31
CA GLU A 109 -2.94 2.66 11.93
C GLU A 109 -1.95 3.28 10.92
N ASP A 110 -1.55 4.55 11.11
CA ASP A 110 -0.58 5.20 10.24
C ASP A 110 0.75 4.44 10.17
N ILE A 111 1.27 4.00 11.34
CA ILE A 111 2.48 3.19 11.43
C ILE A 111 2.28 1.84 10.73
N PHE A 112 1.10 1.21 10.89
CA PHE A 112 0.79 -0.07 10.27
C PHE A 112 0.85 0.02 8.74
N TYR A 113 0.18 1.01 8.16
CA TYR A 113 0.17 1.20 6.72
C TYR A 113 1.54 1.63 6.18
N GLU A 114 2.24 2.54 6.86
CA GLU A 114 3.56 2.99 6.43
C GLU A 114 4.57 1.83 6.43
N SER A 115 4.63 1.05 7.52
CA SER A 115 5.66 0.03 7.69
C SER A 115 5.54 -1.13 6.69
N ARG A 116 4.31 -1.45 6.28
CA ARG A 116 4.00 -2.56 5.37
C ARG A 116 3.93 -2.13 3.89
N SER A 117 4.15 -0.85 3.60
CA SER A 117 4.06 -0.35 2.22
C SER A 117 5.36 -0.43 1.43
N HIS A 118 6.50 -0.81 2.03
CA HIS A 118 7.75 -1.03 1.30
C HIS A 118 7.59 -2.05 0.14
N ASP A 119 8.05 -1.65 -1.04
CA ASP A 119 7.83 -2.31 -2.35
C ASP A 119 6.35 -2.65 -2.60
N GLY A 120 5.46 -1.76 -2.17
CA GLY A 120 4.02 -1.99 -2.21
C GLY A 120 3.42 -1.90 -3.60
N CYS A 121 4.05 -1.15 -4.53
CA CYS A 121 3.47 -0.81 -5.83
C CYS A 121 3.31 -2.06 -6.71
N TYR A 122 4.38 -2.81 -6.93
CA TYR A 122 4.32 -4.06 -7.70
C TYR A 122 3.41 -5.11 -7.05
N LYS A 123 3.40 -5.22 -5.71
CA LYS A 123 2.49 -6.12 -4.99
C LYS A 123 1.03 -5.74 -5.23
N ALA A 124 0.70 -4.45 -5.21
CA ALA A 124 -0.66 -3.97 -5.48
C ALA A 124 -1.10 -4.26 -6.92
N LEU A 125 -0.22 -4.06 -7.89
CA LEU A 125 -0.49 -4.37 -9.31
C LEU A 125 -0.79 -5.86 -9.51
N MET A 126 0.07 -6.73 -8.98
CA MET A 126 -0.15 -8.19 -9.02
C MET A 126 -1.46 -8.58 -8.33
N LEU A 127 -1.78 -7.93 -7.21
CA LEU A 127 -2.99 -8.23 -6.46
C LEU A 127 -4.26 -7.90 -7.25
N PHE A 128 -4.30 -6.77 -7.96
CA PHE A 128 -5.39 -6.46 -8.88
C PHE A 128 -5.45 -7.46 -10.05
N GLN A 129 -4.31 -7.81 -10.64
CA GLN A 129 -4.26 -8.81 -11.72
C GLN A 129 -4.85 -10.16 -11.28
N GLU A 130 -4.41 -10.67 -10.13
CA GLU A 130 -4.89 -11.94 -9.57
C GLU A 130 -6.37 -11.84 -9.19
N PHE A 131 -6.84 -10.70 -8.64
CA PHE A 131 -8.26 -10.52 -8.33
C PHE A 131 -9.12 -10.55 -9.59
N PHE A 132 -8.73 -9.83 -10.65
CA PHE A 132 -9.48 -9.79 -11.90
C PHE A 132 -9.46 -11.13 -12.65
N SER A 133 -8.52 -12.04 -12.34
CA SER A 133 -8.54 -13.40 -12.88
C SER A 133 -9.75 -14.24 -12.40
N PHE A 134 -10.38 -13.86 -11.29
CA PHE A 134 -11.61 -14.48 -10.79
C PHE A 134 -12.89 -13.84 -11.35
N CYS A 135 -12.77 -12.66 -11.96
CA CYS A 135 -13.91 -11.93 -12.51
C CYS A 135 -14.32 -12.52 -13.87
N SER A 136 -15.61 -12.47 -14.19
CA SER A 136 -16.08 -12.76 -15.55
C SER A 136 -15.65 -11.66 -16.51
N SER A 137 -15.58 -11.96 -17.81
CA SER A 137 -15.16 -11.01 -18.85
C SER A 137 -16.09 -9.80 -19.00
N ASP A 138 -17.33 -9.89 -18.50
CA ASP A 138 -18.32 -8.81 -18.48
C ASP A 138 -18.38 -8.06 -17.14
N GLN A 139 -17.48 -8.38 -16.20
CA GLN A 139 -17.38 -7.68 -14.92
C GLN A 139 -17.01 -6.21 -15.13
N GLN A 140 -17.85 -5.31 -14.63
CA GLN A 140 -17.57 -3.88 -14.61
C GLN A 140 -17.09 -3.39 -13.24
N LEU A 141 -16.32 -2.31 -13.25
CA LEU A 141 -16.04 -1.50 -12.08
C LEU A 141 -16.96 -0.29 -12.05
N SER A 142 -17.41 0.08 -10.84
CA SER A 142 -18.06 1.35 -10.58
C SER A 142 -17.04 2.29 -9.92
N ILE A 143 -16.69 3.38 -10.61
CA ILE A 143 -15.70 4.35 -10.15
C ILE A 143 -16.41 5.65 -9.80
N GLN A 144 -16.40 5.98 -8.51
CA GLN A 144 -16.90 7.25 -7.99
C GLN A 144 -15.75 8.08 -7.44
N ILE A 145 -15.52 9.26 -8.03
CA ILE A 145 -14.51 10.19 -7.55
C ILE A 145 -15.20 11.31 -6.76
N LYS A 146 -14.86 11.45 -5.47
CA LYS A 146 -15.47 12.44 -4.58
C LYS A 146 -17.01 12.28 -4.56
N ASN A 147 -17.73 13.37 -4.83
CA ASN A 147 -19.19 13.40 -4.89
C ASN A 147 -19.70 13.37 -6.34
N GLU A 148 -18.85 12.99 -7.30
CA GLU A 148 -19.25 12.85 -8.70
C GLU A 148 -20.16 11.63 -8.89
N GLU A 149 -20.85 11.57 -10.03
CA GLU A 149 -21.61 10.39 -10.42
C GLU A 149 -20.66 9.20 -10.66
N ALA A 150 -21.10 8.00 -10.30
CA ALA A 150 -20.32 6.81 -10.52
C ALA A 150 -20.30 6.43 -12.00
N ILE A 151 -19.10 6.17 -12.53
CA ILE A 151 -18.88 5.80 -13.92
C ILE A 151 -18.56 4.31 -13.99
N LEU A 152 -19.20 3.60 -14.92
CA LEU A 152 -18.92 2.19 -15.19
C LEU A 152 -17.73 2.06 -16.16
N VAL A 153 -16.76 1.24 -15.78
CA VAL A 153 -15.52 1.04 -16.53
C VAL A 153 -15.21 -0.44 -16.67
N ASP A 154 -14.71 -0.84 -17.83
CA ASP A 154 -14.15 -2.16 -18.07
C ASP A 154 -12.76 -2.25 -17.40
N PRO A 155 -12.53 -3.18 -16.45
CA PRO A 155 -11.23 -3.36 -15.78
C PRO A 155 -10.16 -4.08 -16.62
N PHE A 156 -10.54 -4.76 -17.70
CA PHE A 156 -9.60 -5.54 -18.52
C PHE A 156 -8.63 -4.69 -19.36
N PRO A 157 -9.01 -3.54 -19.95
CA PRO A 157 -8.10 -2.62 -20.62
C PRO A 157 -7.24 -1.77 -19.67
N ARG A 158 -7.10 -2.15 -18.39
CA ARG A 158 -6.25 -1.46 -17.42
C ARG A 158 -4.78 -1.39 -17.88
N SER A 159 -4.08 -0.36 -17.45
CA SER A 159 -2.66 -0.14 -17.75
C SER A 159 -1.86 0.05 -16.48
N ILE A 160 -0.67 -0.53 -16.45
CA ILE A 160 0.38 -0.19 -15.50
C ILE A 160 1.03 1.07 -16.04
N ILE A 161 1.14 2.07 -15.17
CA ILE A 161 1.77 3.34 -15.47
C ILE A 161 3.02 3.42 -14.61
N GLU A 162 4.18 3.54 -15.24
CA GLU A 162 5.49 3.50 -14.59
C GLU A 162 6.11 4.89 -14.50
N PHE A 163 6.72 5.18 -13.36
CA PHE A 163 7.31 6.47 -13.06
C PHE A 163 8.69 6.31 -12.45
N LYS A 164 9.57 7.25 -12.76
CA LYS A 164 10.78 7.55 -12.00
C LYS A 164 10.51 8.73 -11.09
N LEU A 165 10.66 8.54 -9.79
CA LEU A 165 10.53 9.59 -8.79
C LEU A 165 11.92 10.09 -8.41
N THR A 166 12.08 11.41 -8.29
CA THR A 166 13.33 12.04 -7.89
C THR A 166 13.12 12.97 -6.69
N GLY A 167 14.05 12.95 -5.75
CA GLY A 167 14.04 13.81 -4.57
C GLY A 167 12.89 13.48 -3.62
N PRO A 168 12.85 12.26 -3.02
CA PRO A 168 11.82 11.94 -2.03
C PRO A 168 11.88 12.91 -0.84
N LYS A 169 10.71 13.26 -0.28
CA LYS A 169 10.59 14.19 0.86
C LYS A 169 10.47 13.49 2.21
N LEU A 170 10.15 12.19 2.19
CA LEU A 170 10.11 11.33 3.38
C LEU A 170 11.09 10.16 3.22
N MET A 171 11.86 9.91 4.28
CA MET A 171 12.54 8.63 4.48
C MET A 171 11.79 7.85 5.56
N SER A 172 11.42 6.60 5.30
CA SER A 172 10.86 5.73 6.33
C SER A 172 11.73 4.50 6.52
N VAL A 173 12.11 4.21 7.76
CA VAL A 173 12.99 3.11 8.16
C VAL A 173 12.21 2.18 9.08
N GLN A 174 12.04 0.93 8.65
CA GLN A 174 11.42 -0.12 9.46
C GLN A 174 12.49 -1.10 9.90
N SER A 175 12.75 -1.16 11.21
CA SER A 175 13.70 -2.11 11.79
C SER A 175 12.96 -3.24 12.47
N LEU A 176 13.18 -4.47 12.03
CA LEU A 176 12.57 -5.68 12.60
C LEU A 176 13.64 -6.45 13.36
N GLN A 177 13.45 -6.59 14.67
CA GLN A 177 14.26 -7.44 15.53
C GLN A 177 13.56 -8.78 15.70
N LEU A 178 13.98 -9.76 14.90
CA LEU A 178 13.39 -11.10 14.82
C LEU A 178 14.14 -12.06 15.74
N ARG A 179 13.52 -13.21 16.05
CA ARG A 179 14.13 -14.23 16.91
C ARG A 179 15.51 -14.72 16.42
N ASN A 180 15.70 -14.77 15.11
CA ASN A 180 16.90 -15.30 14.45
C ASN A 180 17.67 -14.24 13.63
N GLY A 181 17.63 -12.97 14.05
CA GLY A 181 18.35 -11.88 13.38
C GLY A 181 17.52 -10.61 13.27
N GLY A 182 17.88 -9.74 12.33
CA GLY A 182 17.11 -8.53 12.07
C GLY A 182 17.05 -8.19 10.59
N ALA A 183 16.02 -7.45 10.21
CA ALA A 183 15.86 -6.90 8.88
C ALA A 183 15.61 -5.40 8.98
N THR A 184 16.10 -4.63 8.02
CA THR A 184 15.80 -3.21 7.89
C THR A 184 15.28 -2.94 6.50
N TYR A 185 14.13 -2.29 6.41
CA TYR A 185 13.51 -1.86 5.16
C TYR A 185 13.52 -0.33 5.12
N ILE A 186 13.79 0.23 3.95
CA ILE A 186 14.00 1.67 3.80
C ILE A 186 13.28 2.15 2.55
N THR A 187 12.38 3.11 2.73
CA THR A 187 11.78 3.89 1.66
C THR A 187 12.39 5.27 1.64
N GLY A 188 12.68 5.81 0.44
CA GLY A 188 13.24 7.16 0.28
C GLY A 188 14.71 7.28 0.73
N GLY A 189 15.43 6.15 0.81
CA GLY A 189 16.86 6.13 1.14
C GLY A 189 17.76 6.54 -0.02
N GLU A 190 17.25 6.53 -1.24
CA GLU A 190 17.94 6.91 -2.48
C GLU A 190 17.29 8.15 -3.09
N ASN A 191 18.06 8.92 -3.87
CA ASN A 191 17.56 10.14 -4.49
C ASN A 191 16.59 9.86 -5.64
N GLU A 192 16.67 8.68 -6.23
CA GLU A 192 15.81 8.23 -7.31
C GLU A 192 15.14 6.91 -6.91
N GLY A 193 13.93 6.66 -7.41
CA GLY A 193 13.25 5.40 -7.20
C GLY A 193 12.18 5.17 -8.25
N PHE A 194 11.85 3.90 -8.50
CA PHE A 194 10.77 3.54 -9.41
C PHE A 194 9.46 3.38 -8.68
N HIS A 195 8.38 3.84 -9.30
CA HIS A 195 7.03 3.69 -8.79
C HIS A 195 6.08 3.30 -9.91
N SER A 196 5.01 2.60 -9.57
CA SER A 196 4.02 2.17 -10.55
C SER A 196 2.62 2.26 -9.97
N THR A 197 1.68 2.67 -10.80
CA THR A 197 0.25 2.75 -10.44
C THR A 197 -0.61 1.99 -11.44
N LEU A 198 -1.87 1.76 -11.08
CA LEU A 198 -2.84 1.14 -11.96
C LEU A 198 -3.79 2.19 -12.53
N GLY A 199 -3.84 2.30 -13.85
CA GLY A 199 -4.76 3.14 -14.60
C GLY A 199 -5.92 2.33 -15.17
N PHE A 200 -7.14 2.87 -15.04
CA PHE A 200 -8.34 2.39 -15.74
C PHE A 200 -8.75 3.45 -16.77
N PRO A 201 -8.80 3.13 -18.07
CA PRO A 201 -9.12 4.12 -19.09
C PRO A 201 -10.55 4.64 -18.91
N LYS A 202 -10.74 5.94 -19.12
CA LYS A 202 -12.07 6.54 -19.13
C LYS A 202 -12.91 5.99 -20.30
N PRO A 203 -14.25 5.95 -20.18
CA PRO A 203 -15.11 5.54 -21.28
C PRO A 203 -14.85 6.39 -22.54
N GLY A 204 -14.72 5.73 -23.68
CA GLY A 204 -14.42 6.38 -24.96
C GLY A 204 -12.93 6.55 -25.26
N THR A 205 -12.03 6.30 -24.29
CA THR A 205 -10.58 6.27 -24.52
C THR A 205 -10.16 4.93 -25.12
N SER A 206 -9.43 4.96 -26.23
CA SER A 206 -8.90 3.75 -26.89
C SER A 206 -7.51 3.43 -26.35
N VAL A 207 -7.29 2.20 -25.88
CA VAL A 207 -6.02 1.72 -25.30
C VAL A 207 -4.83 1.78 -26.29
N GLY A 208 -5.10 1.87 -27.60
CA GLY A 208 -4.07 1.95 -28.63
C GLY A 208 -3.56 3.35 -28.98
N GLN A 209 -4.13 4.42 -28.38
CA GLN A 209 -3.78 5.83 -28.66
C GLN A 209 -3.54 6.64 -27.39
N ILE A 210 -3.13 5.99 -26.30
CA ILE A 210 -2.98 6.65 -25.01
C ILE A 210 -1.73 7.53 -25.04
N VAL A 211 -1.90 8.85 -24.85
CA VAL A 211 -0.78 9.81 -24.77
C VAL A 211 -0.83 10.67 -23.50
N ASN A 212 -1.85 10.52 -22.62
CA ASN A 212 -1.98 11.36 -21.44
C ASN A 212 -2.53 10.61 -20.21
N LEU A 213 -1.87 10.79 -19.07
CA LEU A 213 -2.28 10.31 -17.75
C LEU A 213 -3.71 10.75 -17.38
N ASP A 214 -4.14 11.93 -17.84
CA ASP A 214 -5.49 12.45 -17.63
C ASP A 214 -6.59 11.58 -18.24
N ASP A 215 -6.28 10.67 -19.15
CA ASP A 215 -7.25 9.76 -19.74
C ASP A 215 -7.60 8.57 -18.84
N PHE A 216 -7.02 8.51 -17.63
CA PHE A 216 -7.21 7.42 -16.67
C PHE A 216 -7.85 7.87 -15.36
N PHE A 217 -8.53 6.91 -14.75
CA PHE A 217 -8.67 6.84 -13.30
C PHE A 217 -7.47 6.09 -12.73
N VAL A 218 -6.76 6.69 -11.77
CA VAL A 218 -5.54 6.14 -11.18
C VAL A 218 -5.83 5.58 -9.79
N VAL A 219 -5.31 4.38 -9.52
CA VAL A 219 -5.24 3.77 -8.20
C VAL A 219 -3.78 3.58 -7.78
N ASP A 220 -3.45 4.09 -6.61
CA ASP A 220 -2.15 3.91 -5.97
C ASP A 220 -2.32 3.49 -4.51
N MET A 221 -2.06 2.22 -4.23
CA MET A 221 -2.19 1.61 -2.90
C MET A 221 -0.99 1.85 -1.98
N THR A 222 -0.03 2.68 -2.40
CA THR A 222 1.24 2.89 -1.70
C THR A 222 1.40 4.28 -1.11
N ARG A 223 0.36 5.12 -1.10
CA ARG A 223 0.45 6.50 -0.55
C ARG A 223 1.09 6.57 0.84
N MET A 224 0.78 5.60 1.69
CA MET A 224 1.34 5.51 3.04
C MET A 224 2.82 5.10 3.09
N GLN A 225 3.40 4.53 2.03
CA GLN A 225 4.86 4.39 1.87
C GLN A 225 5.57 5.73 2.07
N TRP A 226 4.92 6.80 1.63
CA TRP A 226 5.42 8.17 1.70
C TRP A 226 4.79 8.98 2.85
N GLY A 227 4.18 8.28 3.83
CA GLY A 227 3.61 8.88 5.04
C GLY A 227 2.48 9.87 4.77
N LYS A 228 1.81 9.74 3.62
CA LYS A 228 0.69 10.59 3.22
C LYS A 228 -0.54 9.73 2.98
N ARG A 229 -1.66 10.12 3.61
CA ARG A 229 -2.97 9.61 3.22
C ARG A 229 -3.35 10.22 1.86
N GLY A 230 -4.07 9.46 1.04
CA GLY A 230 -4.70 9.96 -0.16
C GLY A 230 -6.00 10.71 0.15
N MET A 231 -6.85 10.82 -0.87
CA MET A 231 -8.11 11.53 -0.77
C MET A 231 -8.99 10.97 0.36
N PHE A 232 -9.68 11.88 1.06
CA PHE A 232 -10.58 11.55 2.18
C PHE A 232 -9.91 10.77 3.33
N GLY A 233 -8.60 10.96 3.52
CA GLY A 233 -7.86 10.29 4.59
C GLY A 233 -7.67 8.78 4.36
N LYS A 234 -7.87 8.29 3.13
CA LYS A 234 -7.65 6.88 2.80
C LYS A 234 -6.15 6.55 2.72
N PRO A 235 -5.72 5.32 3.04
CA PRO A 235 -4.31 4.91 2.97
C PRO A 235 -3.83 4.62 1.53
N TYR A 236 -4.62 5.01 0.54
CA TYR A 236 -4.37 4.85 -0.90
C TYR A 236 -4.91 6.09 -1.63
N PHE A 237 -4.51 6.25 -2.88
CA PHE A 237 -5.10 7.23 -3.80
C PHE A 237 -6.04 6.52 -4.77
N LEU A 238 -7.17 7.17 -5.04
CA LEU A 238 -8.12 6.84 -6.10
C LEU A 238 -8.65 8.16 -6.64
N GLY A 239 -8.40 8.45 -7.91
CA GLY A 239 -8.69 9.78 -8.49
C GLY A 239 -8.42 9.84 -9.99
N LYS A 240 -8.43 11.05 -10.53
CA LYS A 240 -8.04 11.33 -11.92
C LYS A 240 -6.52 11.38 -12.04
N GLY A 241 -6.00 11.19 -13.26
CA GLY A 241 -4.58 11.25 -13.56
C GLY A 241 -3.88 12.52 -13.06
N GLY A 242 -4.33 13.69 -13.51
CA GLY A 242 -3.78 14.98 -13.06
C GLY A 242 -3.87 15.19 -11.55
N ASP A 243 -5.00 14.81 -10.91
CA ASP A 243 -5.15 14.88 -9.44
C ASP A 243 -4.09 14.02 -8.72
N TRP A 244 -3.67 12.89 -9.32
CA TRP A 244 -2.62 12.05 -8.76
C TRP A 244 -1.25 12.70 -8.91
N GLN A 245 -0.96 13.29 -10.06
CA GLN A 245 0.28 14.01 -10.33
C GLN A 245 0.46 15.17 -9.35
N ASP A 246 -0.57 16.01 -9.18
CA ASP A 246 -0.57 17.10 -8.18
C ASP A 246 -0.34 16.55 -6.76
N ALA A 247 -0.89 15.38 -6.45
CA ALA A 247 -0.69 14.73 -5.15
C ALA A 247 0.71 14.14 -4.97
N MET A 248 1.52 13.99 -6.01
CA MET A 248 2.91 13.53 -5.95
C MET A 248 3.90 14.69 -5.71
N ASP A 249 3.55 15.93 -6.05
CA ASP A 249 4.36 17.12 -5.77
C ASP A 249 4.67 17.33 -4.28
N ILE A 250 3.85 16.78 -3.38
CA ILE A 250 4.11 16.82 -1.95
C ILE A 250 4.97 15.66 -1.43
N ILE A 251 5.23 14.65 -2.28
CA ILE A 251 5.98 13.42 -1.95
C ILE A 251 7.41 13.47 -2.47
N CYS A 252 7.60 13.96 -3.70
CA CYS A 252 8.90 14.05 -4.34
C CYS A 252 9.09 15.43 -4.98
N ASP A 253 10.32 15.75 -5.41
CA ASP A 253 10.65 17.00 -6.08
C ASP A 253 10.31 16.95 -7.57
N ASP A 254 10.46 15.78 -8.19
CA ASP A 254 10.16 15.56 -9.61
C ASP A 254 9.68 14.14 -9.89
N MET A 255 8.96 13.97 -11.00
CA MET A 255 8.42 12.70 -11.47
C MET A 255 8.42 12.65 -13.00
N GLU A 256 9.06 11.61 -13.53
CA GLU A 256 9.11 11.32 -14.96
C GLU A 256 8.28 10.07 -15.27
N GLU A 257 7.35 10.18 -16.22
CA GLU A 257 6.64 9.01 -16.75
C GLU A 257 7.60 8.20 -17.64
N LEU A 258 7.76 6.92 -17.32
CA LEU A 258 8.64 5.99 -18.07
C LEU A 258 7.88 5.19 -19.12
N GLY A 259 6.58 4.99 -18.93
CA GLY A 259 5.74 4.31 -19.90
C GLY A 259 4.35 3.96 -19.39
N ILE A 260 3.44 3.84 -20.35
CA ILE A 260 2.08 3.34 -20.19
C ILE A 260 1.90 2.22 -21.23
N GLY A 261 1.46 1.03 -20.79
CA GLY A 261 1.01 0.03 -21.75
C GLY A 261 1.13 -1.43 -21.32
N ALA A 262 1.94 -1.73 -20.31
CA ALA A 262 1.91 -3.07 -19.72
C ALA A 262 0.58 -3.25 -18.98
N SER A 263 -0.17 -4.31 -19.25
CA SER A 263 -1.38 -4.67 -18.47
C SER A 263 -1.10 -5.78 -17.45
N TRP A 264 0.14 -6.29 -17.45
CA TRP A 264 0.52 -7.50 -16.75
C TRP A 264 1.97 -7.46 -16.25
N ILE A 265 2.18 -7.80 -14.97
CA ILE A 265 3.48 -8.13 -14.39
C ILE A 265 3.70 -9.64 -14.45
N SER A 266 4.87 -10.08 -14.91
CA SER A 266 5.29 -11.48 -14.89
C SER A 266 5.37 -12.06 -13.48
N GLU A 267 5.21 -13.39 -13.35
CA GLU A 267 5.30 -14.04 -12.05
C GLU A 267 6.67 -13.82 -11.38
N ASN A 268 6.65 -13.65 -10.06
CA ASN A 268 7.85 -13.45 -9.23
C ASN A 268 7.63 -14.03 -7.83
N GLN A 269 8.59 -13.82 -6.92
CA GLN A 269 8.56 -14.34 -5.55
C GLN A 269 7.33 -13.92 -4.72
N HIS A 270 6.60 -12.88 -5.12
CA HIS A 270 5.39 -12.40 -4.44
C HIS A 270 4.09 -12.96 -5.01
N THR A 271 4.10 -13.59 -6.18
CA THR A 271 2.89 -14.02 -6.90
C THR A 271 1.98 -14.88 -6.04
N GLU A 272 2.52 -15.95 -5.45
CA GLU A 272 1.70 -16.92 -4.71
C GLU A 272 1.04 -16.29 -3.47
N LEU A 273 1.74 -15.37 -2.80
CA LEU A 273 1.15 -14.63 -1.68
C LEU A 273 0.03 -13.70 -2.16
N MET A 274 0.24 -12.96 -3.26
CA MET A 274 -0.78 -12.05 -3.81
C MET A 274 -2.00 -12.82 -4.34
N ARG A 275 -1.81 -13.99 -4.93
CA ARG A 275 -2.89 -14.89 -5.36
C ARG A 275 -3.76 -15.33 -4.18
N LYS A 276 -3.14 -15.73 -3.06
CA LYS A 276 -3.88 -16.07 -1.83
C LYS A 276 -4.65 -14.88 -1.27
N CYS A 277 -4.03 -13.69 -1.27
CA CYS A 277 -4.69 -12.45 -0.84
C CYS A 277 -5.89 -12.10 -1.74
N ALA A 278 -5.71 -12.17 -3.06
CA ALA A 278 -6.76 -11.95 -4.05
C ALA A 278 -7.91 -12.94 -3.87
N LYS A 279 -7.61 -14.22 -3.61
CA LYS A 279 -8.63 -15.25 -3.39
C LYS A 279 -9.45 -14.97 -2.14
N ARG A 280 -8.82 -14.55 -1.03
CA ARG A 280 -9.55 -14.17 0.18
C ARG A 280 -10.40 -12.92 -0.03
N ALA A 281 -9.86 -11.90 -0.70
CA ALA A 281 -10.63 -10.71 -1.07
C ALA A 281 -11.84 -11.08 -1.96
N TRP A 282 -11.66 -11.96 -2.93
CA TRP A 282 -12.73 -12.46 -3.78
C TRP A 282 -13.81 -13.17 -2.97
N ASN A 283 -13.43 -14.10 -2.09
CA ASN A 283 -14.39 -14.81 -1.24
C ASN A 283 -15.16 -13.83 -0.35
N ARG A 284 -14.48 -12.86 0.28
CA ARG A 284 -15.13 -11.80 1.08
C ARG A 284 -16.09 -10.95 0.26
N TRP A 285 -15.73 -10.62 -0.98
CA TRP A 285 -16.60 -9.87 -1.89
C TRP A 285 -17.87 -10.65 -2.24
N ILE A 286 -17.74 -11.94 -2.58
CA ILE A 286 -18.88 -12.79 -2.95
C ILE A 286 -19.79 -13.07 -1.75
N ASP A 287 -19.22 -13.27 -0.56
CA ASP A 287 -19.98 -13.59 0.66
C ASP A 287 -20.41 -12.35 1.47
N ARG A 288 -20.24 -11.12 0.94
CA ARG A 288 -20.49 -9.86 1.67
C ARG A 288 -21.90 -9.75 2.26
N GLU A 289 -22.91 -10.29 1.59
CA GLU A 289 -24.30 -10.27 2.04
C GLU A 289 -24.58 -11.24 3.20
N LYS A 290 -23.73 -12.25 3.40
CA LYS A 290 -23.87 -13.24 4.49
C LYS A 290 -23.15 -12.81 5.77
N ALA A 291 -22.33 -11.77 5.68
CA ALA A 291 -21.53 -11.26 6.79
C ALA A 291 -22.20 -10.11 7.57
N GLY A 292 -23.48 -9.82 7.26
CA GLY A 292 -24.31 -8.81 7.91
C GLY A 292 -24.98 -9.28 9.20
#